data_AF-A0A482VNY6-F1
#
_entry.id   AF-A0A482VNY6-F1
#
_cell.length_a   1.000
_cell.length_b   1.000
_cell.length_c   1.000
_cell.angle_alpha   90.00
_cell.angle_beta   90.00
_cell.angle_gamma   90.00
#
_symmetry.space_group_name_H-M   'P 1'
#
loop_
_entity.id
_entity.type
_entity.pdbx_description
1 polymer ?
#
loop_
_entity_poly.entity_id
_entity_poly.type
_entity_poly.pdbx_seq_one_letter_code
_entity_poly.pdbx_strand_id
1 'polypeptide(L)'
;KDVKKLTNAIYVHFAGVPVAFDENDACDLIYTADGKDKAGCPLKAGQDYIYKNDMNVFDFFPKVKGVVHFAVTGDDGDDVICFEVPAIITN
;
A
#
# COMPACT_ATOMS: atom_id res chain seq x y z
N LYS A 1 -3.17 -9.60 -15.94
CA LYS A 1 -2.30 -8.88 -16.91
C LYS A 1 -0.90 -8.80 -16.32
N ASP A 2 0.15 -8.72 -17.15
CA ASP A 2 1.48 -8.39 -16.64
C ASP A 2 1.48 -6.94 -16.16
N VAL A 3 2.26 -6.64 -15.13
CA VAL A 3 2.36 -5.29 -14.53
C VAL A 3 3.82 -4.89 -14.46
N LYS A 4 4.19 -3.76 -15.07
CA LYS A 4 5.58 -3.31 -15.21
C LYS A 4 6.00 -2.33 -14.12
N LYS A 5 5.05 -1.61 -13.54
CA LYS A 5 5.25 -0.65 -12.46
C LYS A 5 4.13 -0.80 -11.46
N LEU A 6 4.47 -0.54 -10.20
CA LEU A 6 3.51 -0.43 -9.11
C LEU A 6 3.78 0.86 -8.36
N THR A 7 2.72 1.54 -7.96
CA THR A 7 2.81 2.76 -7.15
C THR A 7 1.89 2.61 -5.95
N ASN A 8 2.40 2.89 -4.76
CA ASN A 8 1.55 2.99 -3.57
C ASN A 8 0.72 4.27 -3.66
N ALA A 9 -0.54 4.18 -3.28
CA ALA A 9 -1.44 5.31 -3.11
C ALA A 9 -2.18 5.12 -1.78
N ILE A 10 -1.51 5.48 -0.68
CA ILE A 10 -2.04 5.27 0.67
C ILE A 10 -2.50 6.61 1.25
N TYR A 11 -3.70 6.62 1.81
CA TYR A 11 -4.32 7.82 2.38
C TYR A 11 -4.94 7.49 3.72
N VAL A 12 -4.80 8.38 4.70
CA VAL A 12 -5.50 8.23 5.97
C VAL A 12 -6.57 9.30 6.10
N HIS A 13 -7.82 8.89 6.26
CA HIS A 13 -8.93 9.80 6.48
C HIS A 13 -9.21 9.93 7.97
N PHE A 14 -8.90 11.09 8.55
CA PHE A 14 -9.27 11.44 9.93
C PHE A 14 -10.50 12.35 9.92
N ALA A 15 -11.61 11.89 10.52
CA ALA A 15 -12.86 12.66 10.56
C ALA A 15 -13.29 13.22 9.18
N GLY A 16 -13.01 12.49 8.10
CA GLY A 16 -13.30 12.89 6.71
C GLY A 16 -12.22 13.72 6.01
N VAL A 17 -11.15 14.14 6.70
CA VAL A 17 -10.02 14.88 6.09
C VAL A 17 -8.93 13.90 5.66
N PRO A 18 -8.56 13.85 4.37
CA PRO A 18 -7.44 13.04 3.90
C PRO A 18 -6.11 13.66 4.36
N VAL A 19 -5.30 12.86 5.05
CA VAL A 19 -3.88 13.09 5.32
C VAL A 19 -3.12 12.15 4.39
N ALA A 20 -2.34 12.71 3.46
CA ALA A 20 -1.60 11.93 2.48
C ALA A 20 -0.53 11.08 3.18
N PHE A 21 -0.43 9.82 2.79
CA PHE A 21 0.53 8.89 3.36
C PHE A 21 1.22 8.14 2.22
N ASP A 22 2.25 8.76 1.65
CA ASP A 22 3.19 8.12 0.73
C ASP A 22 2.62 7.75 -0.67
N GLU A 23 3.20 8.38 -1.69
CA GLU A 23 3.05 8.01 -3.09
C GLU A 23 4.46 7.68 -3.61
N ASN A 24 4.79 6.39 -3.63
CA ASN A 24 6.13 5.91 -3.98
C ASN A 24 6.10 4.62 -4.80
N ASP A 25 7.25 4.27 -5.37
CA ASP A 25 7.43 3.05 -6.13
C ASP A 25 7.26 1.82 -5.21
N ALA A 26 6.28 0.98 -5.54
CA ALA A 26 5.92 -0.20 -4.77
C ALA A 26 6.62 -1.48 -5.26
N CYS A 27 7.36 -1.43 -6.37
CA CYS A 27 8.05 -2.61 -6.91
C CYS A 27 9.09 -3.15 -5.93
N ASP A 28 9.77 -2.29 -5.17
CA ASP A 28 10.74 -2.68 -4.15
C ASP A 28 10.14 -3.39 -2.92
N LEU A 29 8.81 -3.40 -2.84
CA LEU A 29 8.02 -4.02 -1.76
C LEU A 29 7.42 -5.37 -2.17
N ILE A 30 7.72 -5.85 -3.39
CA ILE A 30 7.23 -7.15 -3.88
C ILE A 30 8.26 -8.24 -3.66
N TYR A 31 7.77 -9.33 -3.08
CA TYR A 31 8.51 -10.54 -2.78
C TYR A 31 7.93 -11.74 -3.53
N THR A 32 8.75 -12.78 -3.66
CA THR A 32 8.34 -14.10 -4.16
C THR A 32 7.16 -14.66 -3.35
N ALA A 33 6.47 -15.68 -3.88
CA ALA A 33 5.31 -16.29 -3.22
C ALA A 33 5.62 -16.86 -1.82
N ASP A 34 6.88 -17.23 -1.55
CA ASP A 34 7.33 -17.67 -0.22
C ASP A 34 7.81 -16.52 0.69
N GLY A 35 7.84 -15.30 0.16
CA GLY A 35 8.14 -14.06 0.86
C GLY A 35 9.62 -13.87 1.22
N LYS A 36 10.54 -14.70 0.71
CA LYS A 36 11.95 -14.66 1.12
C LYS A 36 12.78 -13.68 0.31
N ASP A 37 12.61 -13.72 -1.00
CA ASP A 37 13.42 -12.94 -1.93
C ASP A 37 12.60 -11.81 -2.53
N LYS A 38 13.26 -10.68 -2.84
CA LYS A 38 12.62 -9.61 -3.62
C LYS A 38 12.38 -10.11 -5.04
N ALA A 39 11.13 -10.00 -5.49
CA ALA A 39 10.78 -10.30 -6.87
C ALA A 39 10.91 -9.04 -7.75
N GLY A 40 10.51 -7.89 -7.22
CA GLY A 40 10.48 -6.64 -7.98
C GLY A 40 9.46 -6.66 -9.12
N CYS A 41 9.48 -5.61 -9.93
CA CYS A 41 8.75 -5.56 -11.19
C CYS A 41 9.68 -5.95 -12.36
N PRO A 42 9.14 -6.46 -13.49
CA PRO A 42 7.73 -6.63 -13.80
C PRO A 42 7.10 -7.89 -13.19
N LEU A 43 5.83 -7.79 -12.78
CA LEU A 43 5.00 -8.91 -12.33
C LEU A 43 4.35 -9.62 -13.50
N LYS A 44 4.27 -10.95 -13.39
CA LYS A 44 3.66 -11.82 -14.41
C LYS A 44 2.23 -12.18 -14.05
N ALA A 45 1.35 -12.15 -15.04
CA ALA A 45 -0.04 -12.58 -14.87
C ALA A 45 -0.11 -14.05 -14.43
N GLY A 46 -0.95 -14.34 -13.43
CA GLY A 46 -1.17 -15.70 -12.94
C GLY A 46 -0.08 -16.25 -12.01
N GLN A 47 0.87 -15.40 -11.59
CA GLN A 47 1.85 -15.74 -10.57
C GLN A 47 1.52 -15.03 -9.25
N ASP A 48 1.69 -15.77 -8.15
CA ASP A 48 1.50 -15.24 -6.81
C ASP A 48 2.74 -14.50 -6.31
N TYR A 49 2.52 -13.39 -5.64
CA TYR A 49 3.54 -12.55 -5.03
C TYR A 49 3.07 -12.08 -3.65
N ILE A 50 4.02 -11.68 -2.80
CA ILE A 50 3.73 -11.08 -1.51
C ILE A 50 4.16 -9.62 -1.54
N TYR A 51 3.22 -8.71 -1.29
CA TYR A 51 3.51 -7.31 -1.02
C TYR A 51 3.76 -7.10 0.47
N LYS A 52 4.87 -6.46 0.84
CA LYS A 52 5.22 -6.13 2.24
C LYS A 52 5.56 -4.65 2.35
N ASN A 53 4.76 -3.91 3.13
CA ASN A 53 5.01 -2.51 3.41
C ASN A 53 5.03 -2.26 4.92
N ASP A 54 6.01 -1.48 5.35
CA ASP A 54 6.17 -1.05 6.74
C ASP A 54 5.74 0.41 6.85
N MET A 55 4.59 0.65 7.50
CA MET A 55 4.10 2.00 7.76
C MET A 55 4.37 2.40 9.21
N ASN A 56 5.13 3.48 9.39
CA ASN A 56 5.38 4.04 10.72
C ASN A 56 4.25 4.99 11.12
N VAL A 57 3.67 4.76 12.31
CA VAL A 57 2.73 5.68 12.94
C VAL A 57 3.52 6.63 13.83
N PHE A 58 3.53 7.93 13.50
CA PHE A 58 4.30 8.94 14.23
C PHE A 58 3.49 9.60 15.36
N ASP A 59 4.17 10.15 16.37
CA ASP A 59 3.51 10.76 17.54
C ASP A 59 2.62 11.98 17.23
N PHE A 60 2.86 12.66 16.09
CA PHE A 60 2.04 13.80 15.68
C PHE A 60 0.65 13.40 15.15
N PHE A 61 0.40 12.10 14.97
CA PHE A 61 -0.88 11.60 14.51
C PHE A 61 -2.01 11.92 15.50
N PRO A 62 -3.15 12.46 15.02
CA PRO A 62 -4.26 12.78 15.90
C PRO A 62 -4.82 11.49 16.53
N LYS A 63 -5.08 11.55 17.83
CA LYS A 63 -5.61 10.44 18.64
C LYS A 63 -7.12 10.26 18.43
N VAL A 64 -7.51 10.00 17.19
CA VAL A 64 -8.90 9.88 16.75
C VAL A 64 -9.08 8.61 15.91
N LYS A 65 -10.33 8.26 15.63
CA LYS A 65 -10.65 7.20 14.68
C LYS A 65 -10.34 7.67 13.26
N GLY A 66 -9.72 6.80 12.47
CA GLY A 66 -9.46 7.03 11.06
C GLY A 66 -9.73 5.79 10.22
N VAL A 67 -9.77 5.98 8.91
CA VAL A 67 -9.79 4.88 7.94
C VAL A 67 -8.56 5.05 7.06
N VAL A 68 -7.72 4.01 7.01
CA VAL A 68 -6.57 3.96 6.10
C VAL A 68 -7.06 3.35 4.80
N HIS A 69 -7.07 4.14 3.73
CA HIS A 69 -7.25 3.66 2.38
C HIS A 69 -5.90 3.21 1.85
N PHE A 70 -5.79 1.94 1.48
CA PHE A 70 -4.57 1.34 1.00
C PHE A 70 -4.77 0.88 -0.43
N ALA A 71 -4.12 1.55 -1.38
CA ALA A 71 -4.13 1.16 -2.78
C ALA A 71 -2.71 0.97 -3.32
N VAL A 72 -2.58 0.02 -4.25
CA VAL A 72 -1.40 -0.15 -5.10
C VAL A 72 -1.87 -0.15 -6.54
N THR A 73 -1.43 0.82 -7.31
CA THR A 73 -1.85 1.04 -8.70
C THR A 73 -0.84 0.48 -9.68
N GLY A 74 -1.34 -0.02 -10.82
CA GLY A 74 -0.53 -0.55 -11.92
C GLY A 74 -0.24 0.50 -13.01
N ASP A 75 0.35 0.03 -14.12
CA ASP A 75 0.79 0.88 -15.25
C ASP A 75 -0.32 1.74 -15.88
N ASP A 76 -1.56 1.25 -15.83
CA ASP A 76 -2.73 1.91 -16.42
C ASP A 76 -3.50 2.78 -15.43
N GLY A 77 -3.00 2.91 -14.20
CA GLY A 77 -3.68 3.61 -13.13
C GLY A 77 -4.81 2.82 -12.49
N ASP A 78 -5.05 1.57 -12.91
CA ASP A 78 -5.98 0.68 -12.24
C ASP A 78 -5.40 0.18 -10.91
N ASP A 79 -6.27 0.02 -9.92
CA ASP A 79 -5.92 -0.61 -8.65
C ASP A 79 -5.63 -2.11 -8.86
N VAL A 80 -4.43 -2.55 -8.47
CA VAL A 80 -4.05 -3.97 -8.37
C VAL A 80 -4.45 -4.52 -7.00
N ILE A 81 -4.31 -3.69 -5.96
CA ILE A 81 -4.74 -3.95 -4.59
C ILE A 81 -5.45 -2.68 -4.11
N CYS A 82 -6.63 -2.82 -3.51
CA CYS A 82 -7.36 -1.70 -2.91
C CYS A 82 -8.21 -2.21 -1.74
N PHE A 83 -7.95 -1.70 -0.53
CA PHE A 83 -8.71 -2.05 0.66
C PHE A 83 -8.69 -0.93 1.70
N GLU A 84 -9.64 -0.98 2.64
CA GLU A 84 -9.73 -0.04 3.74
C GLU A 84 -9.45 -0.73 5.08
N VAL A 85 -8.67 -0.08 5.94
CA VAL A 85 -8.37 -0.53 7.30
C VAL A 85 -8.91 0.50 8.30
N PRO A 86 -9.96 0.16 9.05
CA PRO A 86 -10.40 0.95 10.18
C PRO A 86 -9.31 0.95 11.26
N ALA A 87 -8.85 2.13 11.68
CA ALA A 87 -7.80 2.28 12.67
C ALA A 87 -8.25 3.19 13.83
N ILE A 88 -7.81 2.84 15.04
CA ILE A 88 -7.94 3.70 16.22
C ILE A 88 -6.54 3.94 16.74
N ILE A 89 -6.08 5.19 16.64
CA ILE A 89 -4.76 5.57 17.16
C ILE A 89 -4.92 5.88 18.64
N THR A 90 -4.58 4.90 19.47
CA THR A 90 -4.57 4.99 20.93
C THR A 90 -3.13 4.95 21.43
N ASN A 91 -2.81 5.81 22.38
CA ASN A 91 -1.49 5.90 23.01
C ASN A 91 -1.08 4.62 23.76
#